data_AF-A0AAJ6CM74-F1
#
_entry.id   AF-A0AAJ6CM74-F1
#
_cell.length_a   1.000
_cell.length_b   1.000
_cell.length_c   1.000
_cell.angle_alpha   90.00
_cell.angle_beta   90.00
_cell.angle_gamma   90.00
#
_symmetry.space_group_name_H-M   'P 1'
#
loop_
_entity.id
_entity.type
_entity.pdbx_description
1 polymer ?
#
loop_
_entity_poly.entity_id
_entity_poly.type
_entity_poly.pdbx_seq_one_letter_code
_entity_poly.pdbx_strand_id
1 'polypeptide(L)'
;MKTSIIAIALAATALASVDALKCEKYASGSLASWEEVNLENGHVQHYAMKDGKLAKSQKGEEFDFYACEAPAKFHKNLKANRDHGAEKAGVIKTKDGKKCLTNSFIRVRDPSTDDKYHTGYKQVPENVEKKVTLEDCAENGMDLRKQWFAIPSPLREGCSSRLLQMGYECDEPLQLTYGTMGVAFDTEGGQGTSLKNPDDYRNSYSFFVTEKVDASCVYMNP
;
A
#
# COMPACT_ATOMS: atom_id res chain seq x y z
N MET A 1 48.28 -48.00 13.36
CA MET A 1 47.65 -46.68 13.58
C MET A 1 46.33 -46.66 12.81
N LYS A 2 45.19 -46.51 13.49
CA LYS A 2 43.86 -46.34 12.86
C LYS A 2 43.48 -44.87 12.95
N THR A 3 43.34 -44.22 11.80
CA THR A 3 42.95 -42.80 11.70
C THR A 3 41.43 -42.75 11.57
N SER A 4 40.74 -42.32 12.63
CA SER A 4 39.31 -42.06 12.60
C SER A 4 39.08 -40.59 12.23
N ILE A 5 38.41 -40.34 11.10
CA ILE A 5 37.96 -39.00 10.72
C ILE A 5 36.53 -38.83 11.27
N ILE A 6 36.36 -37.85 12.16
CA ILE A 6 35.09 -37.48 12.77
C ILE A 6 34.31 -36.64 11.76
N ALA A 7 33.16 -37.13 11.31
CA ALA A 7 32.21 -36.37 10.51
C ALA A 7 31.45 -35.40 11.43
N ILE A 8 31.64 -34.10 11.25
CA ILE A 8 30.84 -33.07 11.91
C ILE A 8 29.57 -32.90 11.08
N ALA A 9 28.45 -33.41 11.59
CA ALA A 9 27.14 -33.09 11.04
C ALA A 9 26.80 -31.63 11.38
N LEU A 10 26.73 -30.76 10.37
CA LEU A 10 26.07 -29.47 10.53
C LEU A 10 24.56 -29.73 10.66
N ALA A 11 24.05 -29.65 11.88
CA ALA A 11 22.63 -29.50 12.10
C ALA A 11 22.21 -28.12 11.60
N ALA A 12 21.55 -28.07 10.45
CA ALA A 12 20.82 -26.88 10.03
C ALA A 12 19.70 -26.66 11.05
N THR A 13 19.85 -25.65 11.90
CA THR A 13 18.75 -25.14 12.70
C THR A 13 17.70 -24.59 11.74
N ALA A 14 16.65 -25.38 11.48
CA ALA A 14 15.43 -24.89 10.88
C ALA A 14 14.91 -23.78 11.80
N LEU A 15 15.07 -22.53 11.34
CA LEU A 15 14.36 -21.39 11.91
C LEU A 15 12.89 -21.77 11.94
N ALA A 16 12.27 -21.71 13.11
CA ALA A 16 10.85 -21.98 13.29
C ALA A 16 10.08 -21.26 12.18
N SER A 17 9.32 -22.02 11.41
CA SER A 17 8.40 -21.48 10.41
C SER A 17 7.55 -20.43 11.11
N VAL A 18 7.78 -19.17 10.77
CA VAL A 18 6.79 -18.13 11.04
C VAL A 18 5.52 -18.64 10.37
N ASP A 19 4.42 -18.73 11.11
CA ASP A 19 3.15 -19.18 10.52
C ASP A 19 2.88 -18.34 9.27
N ALA A 20 2.66 -19.02 8.15
CA ALA A 20 2.38 -18.36 6.89
C ALA A 20 1.19 -17.41 7.05
N LEU A 21 1.29 -16.23 6.44
CA LEU A 21 0.24 -15.21 6.53
C LEU A 21 -1.08 -15.80 6.00
N LYS A 22 -2.08 -15.93 6.87
CA LYS A 22 -3.38 -16.48 6.50
C LYS A 22 -4.16 -15.45 5.72
N CYS A 23 -4.41 -15.73 4.45
CA CYS A 23 -5.12 -14.82 3.56
C CYS A 23 -6.14 -15.54 2.69
N GLU A 24 -7.19 -14.82 2.33
CA GLU A 24 -8.21 -15.23 1.38
C GLU A 24 -8.31 -14.21 0.26
N LYS A 25 -8.49 -14.68 -0.98
CA LYS A 25 -8.72 -13.79 -2.12
C LYS A 25 -10.04 -13.06 -1.90
N TYR A 26 -9.99 -11.73 -1.91
CA TYR A 26 -11.15 -10.88 -1.68
C TYR A 26 -11.68 -10.26 -2.97
N ALA A 27 -10.80 -9.71 -3.80
CA ALA A 27 -11.19 -9.05 -5.04
C ALA A 27 -10.10 -9.13 -6.12
N SER A 28 -10.48 -8.91 -7.37
CA SER A 28 -9.56 -8.69 -8.50
C SER A 28 -9.87 -7.32 -9.10
N GLY A 29 -8.86 -6.55 -9.46
CA GLY A 29 -9.03 -5.20 -10.00
C GLY A 29 -7.71 -4.54 -10.32
N SER A 30 -7.76 -3.28 -10.75
CA SER A 30 -6.58 -2.51 -11.13
C SER A 30 -6.28 -1.37 -10.15
N LEU A 31 -5.10 -0.78 -10.27
CA LEU A 31 -4.72 0.41 -9.49
C LEU A 31 -5.04 1.68 -10.26
N ALA A 32 -5.66 2.64 -9.59
CA ALA A 32 -5.88 3.97 -10.14
C ALA A 32 -5.81 5.06 -9.07
N SER A 33 -5.66 6.30 -9.52
CA SER A 33 -5.86 7.50 -8.71
C SER A 33 -6.86 8.42 -9.40
N TRP A 34 -7.70 9.09 -8.62
CA TRP A 34 -8.46 10.23 -9.12
C TRP A 34 -7.60 11.49 -9.02
N GLU A 35 -7.27 12.09 -10.16
CA GLU A 35 -6.39 13.26 -10.24
C GLU A 35 -7.21 14.53 -10.47
N GLU A 36 -7.27 15.41 -9.47
CA GLU A 36 -8.10 16.62 -9.50
C GLU A 36 -7.36 17.82 -10.06
N VAL A 37 -7.62 18.21 -11.31
CA VAL A 37 -7.10 19.49 -11.81
C VAL A 37 -7.73 20.68 -11.05
N ASN A 38 -9.02 20.53 -10.78
CA ASN A 38 -9.91 21.30 -9.91
C ASN A 38 -11.18 20.44 -9.67
N LEU A 39 -12.11 20.90 -8.83
CA LEU A 39 -13.34 20.16 -8.46
C LEU A 39 -14.20 19.70 -9.66
N GLU A 40 -14.07 20.36 -10.81
CA GLU A 40 -14.89 20.12 -12.00
C GLU A 40 -14.18 19.28 -13.09
N ASN A 41 -12.86 19.07 -12.98
CA ASN A 41 -12.04 18.44 -14.03
C ASN A 41 -11.12 17.32 -13.50
N GLY A 42 -11.61 16.56 -12.53
CA GLY A 42 -10.92 15.34 -12.09
C GLY A 42 -11.00 14.23 -13.15
N HIS A 43 -9.97 13.38 -13.22
CA HIS A 43 -9.97 12.20 -14.09
C HIS A 43 -9.31 11.01 -13.43
N VAL A 44 -9.64 9.81 -13.90
CA VAL A 44 -9.00 8.57 -13.45
C VAL A 44 -7.69 8.37 -14.19
N GLN A 45 -6.60 8.21 -13.45
CA GLN A 45 -5.32 7.75 -13.96
C GLN A 45 -5.10 6.29 -13.56
N HIS A 46 -4.87 5.44 -14.55
CA HIS A 46 -4.53 4.03 -14.33
C HIS A 46 -3.02 3.82 -14.24
N TYR A 47 -2.64 2.70 -13.62
CA TYR A 47 -1.24 2.30 -13.48
C TYR A 47 -0.99 0.87 -13.94
N ALA A 48 0.20 0.62 -14.45
CA ALA A 48 0.71 -0.69 -14.84
C ALA A 48 2.21 -0.79 -14.56
N MET A 49 2.73 -2.01 -14.45
CA MET A 49 4.15 -2.24 -14.33
C MET A 49 4.85 -1.95 -15.66
N LYS A 50 5.91 -1.15 -15.59
CA LYS A 50 6.79 -0.82 -16.72
C LYS A 50 8.22 -0.70 -16.22
N ASP A 51 9.15 -1.35 -16.91
CA ASP A 51 10.58 -1.33 -16.55
C ASP A 51 10.84 -1.71 -15.08
N GLY A 52 10.06 -2.68 -14.56
CA GLY A 52 10.18 -3.19 -13.20
C GLY A 52 9.56 -2.31 -12.11
N LYS A 53 8.91 -1.19 -12.45
CA LYS A 53 8.22 -0.32 -11.48
C LYS A 53 6.83 0.10 -11.97
N LEU A 54 5.97 0.49 -11.04
CA LEU A 54 4.65 1.00 -11.35
C LEU A 54 4.78 2.35 -12.08
N ALA A 55 3.99 2.53 -13.15
CA ALA A 55 4.00 3.74 -13.97
C ALA A 55 2.59 4.06 -14.48
N LYS A 56 2.36 5.33 -14.86
CA LYS A 56 1.11 5.75 -15.50
C LYS A 56 0.87 4.95 -16.78
N SER A 57 -0.38 4.55 -16.98
CA SER A 57 -0.81 3.79 -18.14
C SER A 57 -2.20 4.24 -18.62
N GLN A 58 -2.53 3.95 -19.87
CA GLN A 58 -3.89 4.14 -20.38
C GLN A 58 -4.85 3.06 -19.87
N LYS A 59 -4.33 1.87 -19.56
CA LYS A 59 -5.08 0.73 -19.03
C LYS A 59 -4.41 0.21 -17.76
N GLY A 60 -5.23 -0.05 -16.74
CA GLY A 60 -4.73 -0.61 -15.49
C GLY A 60 -4.22 -2.03 -15.68
N GLU A 61 -3.12 -2.36 -15.01
CA GLU A 61 -2.74 -3.76 -14.79
C GLU A 61 -3.60 -4.34 -13.67
N GLU A 62 -3.98 -5.59 -13.84
CA GLU A 62 -4.88 -6.28 -12.93
C GLU A 62 -4.12 -7.08 -11.87
N PHE A 63 -4.56 -6.93 -10.63
CA PHE A 63 -4.02 -7.58 -9.46
C PHE A 63 -5.14 -8.23 -8.65
N ASP A 64 -4.76 -9.12 -7.74
CA ASP A 64 -5.66 -9.73 -6.78
C ASP A 64 -5.38 -9.16 -5.38
N PHE A 65 -6.40 -8.63 -4.71
CA PHE A 65 -6.32 -8.27 -3.30
C PHE A 65 -6.67 -9.49 -2.45
N TYR A 66 -5.76 -9.83 -1.54
CA TYR A 66 -5.93 -10.89 -0.56
C TYR A 66 -6.12 -10.26 0.82
N ALA A 67 -7.29 -10.46 1.43
CA ALA A 67 -7.55 -10.04 2.80
C ALA A 67 -6.89 -11.04 3.75
N CYS A 68 -6.15 -10.55 4.74
CA CYS A 68 -5.33 -11.38 5.61
C CYS A 68 -5.67 -11.17 7.09
N GLU A 69 -5.40 -12.20 7.91
CA GLU A 69 -5.32 -12.03 9.36
C GLU A 69 -4.11 -11.13 9.67
N ALA A 70 -4.38 -9.94 10.22
CA ALA A 70 -3.35 -8.96 10.52
C ALA A 70 -2.39 -9.49 11.62
N PRO A 71 -1.07 -9.55 11.37
CA PRO A 71 -0.11 -9.88 12.41
C PRO A 71 -0.12 -8.84 13.54
N ALA A 72 0.53 -9.15 14.64
CA ALA A 72 0.62 -8.22 15.78
C ALA A 72 1.13 -6.84 15.35
N LYS A 73 0.47 -5.78 15.85
CA LYS A 73 0.74 -4.36 15.57
C LYS A 73 0.38 -3.87 14.16
N PHE A 74 0.11 -4.76 13.20
CA PHE A 74 -0.36 -4.33 11.88
C PHE A 74 -1.74 -3.71 11.99
N HIS A 75 -1.99 -2.73 11.11
CA HIS A 75 -3.32 -2.18 10.94
C HIS A 75 -4.32 -3.30 10.63
N LYS A 76 -5.40 -3.35 11.40
CA LYS A 76 -6.35 -4.46 11.39
C LYS A 76 -7.65 -4.09 10.68
N ASN A 77 -8.40 -5.13 10.30
CA ASN A 77 -9.78 -5.06 9.79
C ASN A 77 -10.75 -4.51 10.85
N LEU A 78 -10.78 -3.20 11.10
CA LEU A 78 -11.38 -2.67 12.33
C LEU A 78 -12.65 -1.84 12.19
N LYS A 79 -13.19 -1.63 10.98
CA LYS A 79 -14.43 -0.85 10.84
C LYS A 79 -15.43 -1.55 9.95
N ALA A 80 -16.38 -2.23 10.59
CA ALA A 80 -17.63 -2.64 9.96
C ALA A 80 -18.59 -1.45 9.96
N ASN A 81 -18.93 -0.93 8.79
CA ASN A 81 -20.10 -0.08 8.61
C ASN A 81 -21.32 -1.00 8.42
N ARG A 82 -22.40 -0.73 9.17
CA ARG A 82 -23.66 -1.49 9.09
C ARG A 82 -24.22 -1.56 7.66
N ASP A 83 -24.01 -0.51 6.87
CA ASP A 83 -24.63 -0.35 5.55
C ASP A 83 -23.65 -0.55 4.38
N HIS A 84 -22.33 -0.54 4.62
CA HIS A 84 -21.30 -0.53 3.56
C HIS A 84 -20.21 -1.59 3.73
N GLY A 85 -20.41 -2.58 4.61
CA GLY A 85 -19.47 -3.68 4.82
C GLY A 85 -18.30 -3.30 5.74
N ALA A 86 -17.27 -4.16 5.77
CA ALA A 86 -16.12 -3.98 6.63
C ALA A 86 -14.83 -3.71 5.84
N GLU A 87 -14.02 -2.80 6.37
CA GLU A 87 -12.64 -2.60 5.92
C GLU A 87 -11.85 -3.91 5.89
N LYS A 88 -11.11 -4.13 4.80
CA LYS A 88 -10.21 -5.27 4.63
C LYS A 88 -8.77 -4.78 4.50
N ALA A 89 -7.86 -5.48 5.15
CA ALA A 89 -6.43 -5.26 5.11
C ALA A 89 -5.71 -6.55 4.70
N GLY A 90 -4.60 -6.41 3.99
CA GLY A 90 -3.83 -7.54 3.49
C GLY A 90 -2.84 -7.13 2.41
N VAL A 91 -2.66 -7.99 1.41
CA VAL A 91 -1.63 -7.82 0.37
C VAL A 91 -2.24 -7.81 -1.03
N ILE A 92 -1.60 -7.09 -1.95
CA ILE A 92 -1.96 -7.08 -3.37
C ILE A 92 -0.97 -7.97 -4.11
N LYS A 93 -1.47 -8.97 -4.83
CA LYS A 93 -0.66 -9.95 -5.56
C LYS A 93 -0.87 -9.84 -7.06
N THR A 94 0.14 -10.28 -7.82
CA THR A 94 -0.02 -10.60 -9.23
C THR A 94 -1.09 -11.68 -9.42
N LYS A 95 -1.71 -11.76 -10.61
CA LYS A 95 -2.74 -12.78 -10.91
C LYS A 95 -2.27 -14.22 -10.75
N ASP A 96 -0.97 -14.47 -10.91
CA ASP A 96 -0.38 -15.80 -10.67
C ASP A 96 -0.02 -16.05 -9.20
N GLY A 97 -0.26 -15.07 -8.32
CA GLY A 97 -0.06 -15.15 -6.87
C GLY A 97 1.40 -15.14 -6.41
N LYS A 98 2.37 -14.99 -7.32
CA LYS A 98 3.80 -15.17 -7.00
C LYS A 98 4.48 -13.95 -6.40
N LYS A 99 4.04 -12.75 -6.80
CA LYS A 99 4.68 -11.49 -6.38
C LYS A 99 3.67 -10.57 -5.72
N CYS A 100 4.14 -9.76 -4.79
CA CYS A 100 3.35 -8.78 -4.07
C CYS A 100 3.75 -7.36 -4.44
N LEU A 101 2.76 -6.50 -4.56
CA LEU A 101 2.93 -5.06 -4.72
C LEU A 101 3.66 -4.52 -3.50
N THR A 102 4.79 -3.86 -3.70
CA THR A 102 5.67 -3.40 -2.62
C THR A 102 6.02 -1.95 -2.82
N ASN A 103 5.69 -1.10 -1.85
CA ASN A 103 6.15 0.29 -1.83
C ASN A 103 7.63 0.36 -1.41
N SER A 104 8.40 1.35 -1.87
CA SER A 104 9.83 1.42 -1.53
C SER A 104 10.11 1.86 -0.09
N PHE A 105 9.13 2.47 0.59
CA PHE A 105 9.24 2.92 1.97
C PHE A 105 7.90 2.86 2.70
N ILE A 106 7.96 3.12 4.00
CA ILE A 106 6.82 3.48 4.85
C ILE A 106 7.13 4.78 5.57
N ARG A 107 6.12 5.38 6.20
CA ARG A 107 6.32 6.50 7.12
C ARG A 107 5.97 6.07 8.54
N VAL A 108 7.00 6.01 9.37
CA VAL A 108 6.88 5.56 10.75
C VAL A 108 6.69 6.75 11.67
N ARG A 109 5.92 6.56 12.74
CA ARG A 109 5.74 7.55 13.80
C ARG A 109 7.08 8.04 14.34
N ASP A 110 7.25 9.36 14.38
CA ASP A 110 8.40 10.04 14.99
C ASP A 110 7.96 11.13 15.98
N PRO A 111 7.88 10.82 17.28
CA PRO A 111 7.46 11.79 18.29
C PRO A 111 8.38 13.01 18.43
N SER A 112 9.61 12.93 17.94
CA SER A 112 10.55 14.06 18.03
C SER A 112 10.21 15.20 17.08
N THR A 113 9.38 14.94 16.06
CA THR A 113 8.93 15.92 15.07
C THR A 113 7.47 16.32 15.27
N ASP A 114 6.87 15.96 16.41
CA ASP A 114 5.54 16.42 16.78
C ASP A 114 5.50 17.94 16.99
N ASP A 115 4.40 18.55 16.58
CA ASP A 115 4.05 19.91 16.98
C ASP A 115 2.63 19.96 17.56
N LYS A 116 2.16 21.17 17.88
CA LYS A 116 0.85 21.39 18.52
C LYS A 116 -0.34 20.90 17.66
N TYR A 117 -0.17 20.84 16.34
CA TYR A 117 -1.23 20.60 15.37
C TYR A 117 -1.02 19.31 14.57
N HIS A 118 0.20 18.78 14.53
CA HIS A 118 0.58 17.67 13.66
C HIS A 118 1.39 16.60 14.39
N THR A 119 1.09 15.36 14.02
CA THR A 119 1.87 14.19 14.42
C THR A 119 3.08 14.06 13.49
N GLY A 120 4.26 13.87 14.07
CA GLY A 120 5.50 13.68 13.35
C GLY A 120 5.66 12.27 12.80
N TYR A 121 6.19 12.18 11.58
CA TYR A 121 6.53 10.94 10.89
C TYR A 121 7.85 11.09 10.14
N LYS A 122 8.55 9.97 9.94
CA LYS A 122 9.75 9.90 9.12
C LYS A 122 9.71 8.75 8.13
N GLN A 123 10.34 8.95 6.97
CA GLN A 123 10.46 7.93 5.94
C GLN A 123 11.44 6.83 6.38
N VAL A 124 11.07 5.57 6.16
CA VAL A 124 11.95 4.42 6.38
C VAL A 124 11.81 3.43 5.21
N PRO A 125 12.91 3.07 4.53
CA PRO A 125 14.26 3.67 4.64
C PRO A 125 14.31 5.13 4.16
N GLU A 126 15.27 5.89 4.67
CA GLU A 126 15.52 7.28 4.27
C GLU A 126 16.14 7.35 2.87
N ASN A 127 15.87 8.44 2.13
CA ASN A 127 16.53 8.78 0.86
C ASN A 127 16.49 7.72 -0.25
N VAL A 128 15.48 6.85 -0.27
CA VAL A 128 15.27 5.89 -1.36
C VAL A 128 14.45 6.48 -2.50
N GLU A 129 14.66 5.94 -3.71
CA GLU A 129 13.80 6.21 -4.87
C GLU A 129 12.33 5.90 -4.52
N LYS A 130 11.42 6.83 -4.80
CA LYS A 130 9.98 6.61 -4.64
C LYS A 130 9.47 5.75 -5.78
N LYS A 131 9.14 4.50 -5.46
CA LYS A 131 8.63 3.55 -6.44
C LYS A 131 7.77 2.48 -5.79
N VAL A 132 6.86 1.93 -6.58
CA VAL A 132 6.20 0.66 -6.29
C VAL A 132 6.74 -0.40 -7.23
N THR A 133 7.04 -1.58 -6.70
CA THR A 133 7.59 -2.71 -7.45
C THR A 133 6.86 -4.00 -7.13
N LEU A 134 7.22 -5.09 -7.82
CA LEU A 134 6.75 -6.44 -7.53
C LEU A 134 7.89 -7.25 -6.91
N GLU A 135 7.75 -7.57 -5.62
CA GLU A 135 8.73 -8.33 -4.85
C GLU A 135 8.15 -9.67 -4.40
N ASP A 136 8.98 -10.54 -3.82
CA ASP A 136 8.45 -11.74 -3.16
C ASP A 136 7.52 -11.35 -2.01
N CYS A 137 6.41 -12.09 -1.87
CA CYS A 137 5.43 -11.82 -0.83
C CYS A 137 6.02 -12.10 0.55
N ALA A 138 6.04 -11.08 1.39
CA ALA A 138 6.52 -11.17 2.76
C ALA A 138 5.43 -11.68 3.71
N GLU A 139 5.86 -12.31 4.80
CA GLU A 139 4.95 -12.84 5.83
C GLU A 139 4.98 -12.03 7.13
N ASN A 140 6.03 -11.20 7.33
CA ASN A 140 6.17 -10.35 8.51
C ASN A 140 7.17 -9.21 8.28
N GLY A 141 7.47 -8.49 9.36
CA GLY A 141 8.59 -7.55 9.41
C GLY A 141 8.38 -6.30 8.55
N MET A 142 9.50 -5.67 8.17
CA MET A 142 9.48 -4.44 7.38
C MET A 142 8.99 -4.66 5.96
N ASP A 143 9.29 -5.82 5.36
CA ASP A 143 8.85 -6.12 4.00
C ASP A 143 7.34 -6.26 3.93
N LEU A 144 6.71 -6.95 4.89
CA LEU A 144 5.25 -6.99 4.95
C LEU A 144 4.66 -5.60 5.21
N ARG A 145 5.29 -4.74 6.04
CA ARG A 145 4.81 -3.36 6.24
C ARG A 145 4.76 -2.55 4.95
N LYS A 146 5.72 -2.73 4.04
CA LYS A 146 5.71 -2.10 2.71
C LYS A 146 4.68 -2.72 1.73
N GLN A 147 4.18 -3.91 2.05
CA GLN A 147 3.23 -4.70 1.24
C GLN A 147 1.82 -4.75 1.84
N TRP A 148 1.58 -4.05 2.95
CA TRP A 148 0.30 -4.08 3.65
C TRP A 148 -0.60 -2.94 3.16
N PHE A 149 -1.82 -3.29 2.78
CA PHE A 149 -2.78 -2.34 2.21
C PHE A 149 -4.14 -2.51 2.85
N ALA A 150 -4.90 -1.43 2.92
CA ALA A 150 -6.29 -1.44 3.33
C ALA A 150 -7.21 -0.95 2.21
N ILE A 151 -8.30 -1.67 2.02
CA ILE A 151 -9.47 -1.29 1.23
C ILE A 151 -10.64 -1.04 2.19
N PRO A 152 -10.88 0.22 2.62
CA PRO A 152 -12.10 0.57 3.33
C PRO A 152 -13.34 0.29 2.48
N SER A 153 -14.49 0.18 3.15
CA SER A 153 -15.79 0.20 2.50
C SER A 153 -15.91 1.36 1.51
N PRO A 154 -16.52 1.14 0.33
CA PRO A 154 -16.73 2.21 -0.62
C PRO A 154 -17.67 3.27 -0.02
N LEU A 155 -17.45 4.53 -0.39
CA LEU A 155 -18.26 5.64 0.13
C LEU A 155 -19.71 5.57 -0.34
N ARG A 156 -19.96 4.91 -1.48
CA ARG A 156 -21.27 4.72 -2.11
C ARG A 156 -21.33 3.36 -2.79
N GLU A 157 -22.53 2.80 -2.88
CA GLU A 157 -22.77 1.57 -3.63
C GLU A 157 -22.42 1.75 -5.12
N GLY A 158 -21.83 0.72 -5.73
CA GLY A 158 -21.39 0.75 -7.12
C GLY A 158 -20.12 1.56 -7.39
N CYS A 159 -19.44 2.06 -6.34
CA CYS A 159 -18.15 2.72 -6.44
C CYS A 159 -17.01 1.82 -5.96
N SER A 160 -15.84 1.98 -6.56
CA SER A 160 -14.62 1.32 -6.07
C SER A 160 -14.20 1.85 -4.71
N SER A 161 -13.61 0.97 -3.90
CA SER A 161 -13.02 1.32 -2.62
C SER A 161 -11.75 2.13 -2.79
N ARG A 162 -11.52 3.08 -1.87
CA ARG A 162 -10.20 3.69 -1.72
C ARG A 162 -9.16 2.63 -1.37
N LEU A 163 -7.92 2.89 -1.70
CA LEU A 163 -6.78 2.04 -1.38
C LEU A 163 -5.76 2.86 -0.59
N LEU A 164 -5.35 2.34 0.56
CA LEU A 164 -4.32 2.95 1.39
C LEU A 164 -3.19 1.95 1.59
N GLN A 165 -1.94 2.39 1.42
CA GLN A 165 -0.83 1.63 1.97
C GLN A 165 -0.80 1.90 3.47
N MET A 166 -0.81 0.81 4.21
CA MET A 166 -0.80 0.80 5.66
C MET A 166 0.44 0.03 6.11
N GLY A 167 0.79 0.09 7.38
CA GLY A 167 1.80 -0.77 7.95
C GLY A 167 1.35 -1.24 9.32
N TYR A 168 2.11 -0.82 10.33
CA TYR A 168 1.63 -0.85 11.70
C TYR A 168 0.53 0.17 11.95
N GLU A 169 -0.27 -0.05 13.00
CA GLU A 169 -1.36 0.84 13.43
C GLU A 169 -0.87 2.28 13.73
N CYS A 170 0.42 2.45 14.03
CA CYS A 170 1.04 3.76 14.28
C CYS A 170 1.75 4.37 13.06
N ASP A 171 1.83 3.64 11.94
CA ASP A 171 2.41 4.17 10.71
C ASP A 171 1.43 5.14 10.04
N GLU A 172 1.95 6.09 9.27
CA GLU A 172 1.13 7.02 8.51
C GLU A 172 0.45 6.28 7.34
N PRO A 173 -0.87 6.40 7.16
CA PRO A 173 -1.56 5.92 5.97
C PRO A 173 -1.08 6.67 4.73
N LEU A 174 -0.65 5.95 3.69
CA LEU A 174 -0.13 6.54 2.46
C LEU A 174 -1.07 6.32 1.28
N GLN A 175 -1.10 7.28 0.36
CA GLN A 175 -1.89 7.24 -0.88
C GLN A 175 -0.96 7.08 -2.07
N LEU A 176 -1.40 6.36 -3.10
CA LEU A 176 -0.74 6.31 -4.39
C LEU A 176 -0.66 7.70 -5.00
N THR A 177 0.56 8.23 -5.00
CA THR A 177 0.94 9.52 -5.57
C THR A 177 1.80 9.29 -6.82
N TYR A 178 1.75 10.26 -7.72
CA TYR A 178 2.64 10.34 -8.88
C TYR A 178 3.24 11.75 -8.93
N GLY A 179 4.49 11.85 -9.35
CA GLY A 179 5.14 13.15 -9.52
C GLY A 179 6.50 13.02 -10.20
N THR A 180 7.28 14.09 -10.17
CA THR A 180 8.65 14.14 -10.72
C THR A 180 9.58 13.10 -10.08
N MET A 181 9.25 12.63 -8.87
CA MET A 181 10.03 11.63 -8.14
C MET A 181 9.57 10.18 -8.36
N GLY A 182 8.58 9.93 -9.21
CA GLY A 182 8.08 8.58 -9.53
C GLY A 182 6.62 8.33 -9.10
N VAL A 183 6.22 7.06 -9.11
CA VAL A 183 4.90 6.59 -8.65
C VAL A 183 5.10 5.74 -7.40
N ALA A 184 4.55 6.18 -6.27
CA ALA A 184 4.67 5.49 -4.99
C ALA A 184 3.50 5.79 -4.06
N PHE A 185 3.28 4.94 -3.06
CA PHE A 185 2.41 5.32 -1.95
C PHE A 185 3.16 6.29 -1.05
N ASP A 186 2.65 7.51 -0.89
CA ASP A 186 3.23 8.57 -0.06
C ASP A 186 2.15 9.53 0.48
N THR A 187 2.55 10.53 1.26
CA THR A 187 1.69 11.66 1.58
C THR A 187 1.74 12.72 0.50
N GLU A 188 0.67 13.52 0.44
CA GLU A 188 0.67 14.78 -0.30
C GLU A 188 1.90 15.63 0.07
N GLY A 189 2.59 16.14 -0.95
CA GLY A 189 3.76 17.01 -0.81
C GLY A 189 5.11 16.32 -0.72
N GLY A 190 5.21 15.02 -0.39
CA GLY A 190 6.46 14.23 -0.44
C GLY A 190 7.68 14.76 0.35
N GLN A 191 7.54 15.91 0.99
CA GLN A 191 8.39 16.69 1.89
C GLN A 191 7.42 17.43 2.81
N GLY A 192 7.75 17.56 4.09
CA GLY A 192 6.85 18.12 5.11
C GLY A 192 6.12 19.39 4.66
N THR A 193 4.80 19.39 4.85
CA THR A 193 3.95 20.59 5.00
C THR A 193 4.40 21.83 4.22
N SER A 194 4.18 21.84 2.91
CA SER A 194 4.22 23.10 2.15
C SER A 194 3.05 23.17 1.18
N LEU A 195 1.92 23.68 1.71
CA LEU A 195 0.77 24.17 0.94
C LEU A 195 1.09 25.39 0.06
N LYS A 196 2.37 25.70 -0.21
CA LYS A 196 2.79 26.95 -0.86
C LYS A 196 2.96 26.86 -2.39
N ASN A 197 2.79 25.69 -2.99
CA ASN A 197 2.77 25.55 -4.44
C ASN A 197 1.47 24.84 -4.89
N PRO A 198 0.51 25.55 -5.51
CA PRO A 198 -0.72 24.95 -6.04
C PRO A 198 -0.49 24.00 -7.23
N ASP A 199 0.74 23.92 -7.76
CA ASP A 199 1.07 23.15 -8.96
C ASP A 199 1.70 21.77 -8.70
N ASP A 200 2.09 21.41 -7.47
CA ASP A 200 2.98 20.26 -7.29
C ASP A 200 2.28 18.92 -6.95
N TYR A 201 1.17 18.91 -6.21
CA TYR A 201 0.40 17.68 -5.97
C TYR A 201 -1.07 17.98 -5.72
N ARG A 202 -1.93 17.48 -6.61
CA ARG A 202 -3.38 17.55 -6.49
C ARG A 202 -3.84 16.37 -5.64
N ASN A 203 -4.79 16.58 -4.74
CA ASN A 203 -5.40 15.52 -3.92
C ASN A 203 -5.67 14.29 -4.80
N SER A 204 -4.94 13.20 -4.54
CA SER A 204 -5.04 11.99 -5.37
C SER A 204 -5.56 10.85 -4.53
N TYR A 205 -6.88 10.67 -4.53
CA TYR A 205 -7.48 9.51 -3.91
C TYR A 205 -7.11 8.27 -4.70
N SER A 206 -6.48 7.31 -4.04
CA SER A 206 -6.09 6.05 -4.64
C SER A 206 -7.22 5.04 -4.52
N PHE A 207 -7.37 4.19 -5.53
CA PHE A 207 -8.44 3.22 -5.62
C PHE A 207 -7.89 1.85 -6.02
N PHE A 208 -8.48 0.81 -5.43
CA PHE A 208 -8.45 -0.53 -5.97
C PHE A 208 -9.72 -0.69 -6.81
N VAL A 209 -9.56 -0.63 -8.13
CA VAL A 209 -10.66 -0.47 -9.08
C VAL A 209 -11.30 -1.82 -9.36
N THR A 210 -12.44 -2.06 -8.72
CA THR A 210 -13.32 -3.21 -8.94
C THR A 210 -14.64 -2.81 -9.59
N GLU A 211 -15.00 -1.54 -9.47
CA GLU A 211 -16.24 -0.89 -9.91
C GLU A 211 -15.92 0.50 -10.48
N LYS A 212 -16.92 1.36 -10.66
CA LYS A 212 -16.70 2.71 -11.23
C LYS A 212 -15.84 3.60 -10.30
N VAL A 213 -15.08 4.50 -10.92
CA VAL A 213 -14.42 5.63 -10.27
C VAL A 213 -14.77 6.88 -11.08
N ASP A 214 -15.57 7.76 -10.47
CA ASP A 214 -15.97 9.04 -11.03
C ASP A 214 -16.09 10.08 -9.90
N ALA A 215 -16.40 11.34 -10.23
CA ALA A 215 -16.56 12.40 -9.25
C ALA A 215 -17.62 12.05 -8.17
N SER A 216 -18.66 11.30 -8.52
CA SER A 216 -19.70 10.86 -7.57
C SER A 216 -19.19 9.83 -6.56
N CYS A 217 -18.11 9.10 -6.89
CA CYS A 217 -17.45 8.17 -5.98
C CYS A 217 -16.40 8.85 -5.08
N VAL A 218 -15.93 10.03 -5.48
CA VAL A 218 -14.86 10.76 -4.78
C VAL A 218 -15.43 11.70 -3.72
N TYR A 219 -16.48 12.45 -4.07
CA TYR A 219 -17.08 13.46 -3.21
C TYR A 219 -18.38 12.96 -2.56
N MET A 220 -18.46 13.12 -1.23
CA MET A 220 -19.67 12.74 -0.48
C MET A 220 -20.84 13.69 -0.72
N ASN A 221 -20.59 14.92 -1.16
CA ASN A 221 -21.60 15.90 -1.60
C ASN A 221 -21.20 16.42 -3.00
N PRO A 222 -21.94 16.06 -4.06
CA PRO A 222 -21.75 16.62 -5.40
C PRO A 222 -22.24 18.07 -5.48
#